data_AF-A0A485C345-F1
#
_entry.id   AF-A0A485C345-F1
#
_cell.length_a   1.000
_cell.length_b   1.000
_cell.length_c   1.000
_cell.angle_alpha   90.00
_cell.angle_beta   90.00
_cell.angle_gamma   90.00
#
_symmetry.space_group_name_H-M   'P 1'
#
loop_
_entity.id
_entity.type
_entity.pdbx_description
1 polymer ?
#
loop_
_entity_poly.entity_id
_entity_poly.type
_entity_poly.pdbx_seq_one_letter_code
_entity_poly.pdbx_strand_id
1 'polypeptide(L)'
;MGKKMALNVPPRIILSEMQAIHRAALAGIGLAFISDWFIQDDLAGGRLISVMDDWCPSFGGLSLYYPGRRHIPPGLQAFIALVREMRAPATAAR
;
A
#
# COMPACT_ATOMS: atom_id res chain seq x y z
N MET A 1 -18.26 -20.24 12.37
CA MET A 1 -18.77 -20.16 10.98
C MET A 1 -19.14 -18.72 10.69
N GLY A 2 -18.26 -17.95 10.03
CA GLY A 2 -18.54 -16.56 9.66
C GLY A 2 -19.45 -16.51 8.42
N LYS A 3 -20.61 -15.87 8.52
CA LYS A 3 -21.51 -15.69 7.37
C LYS A 3 -20.99 -14.51 6.54
N LYS A 4 -20.58 -14.77 5.30
CA LYS A 4 -20.23 -13.70 4.34
C LYS A 4 -21.45 -12.80 4.16
N MET A 5 -21.30 -11.50 4.40
CA MET A 5 -22.35 -10.51 4.26
C MET A 5 -21.88 -9.43 3.29
N ALA A 6 -22.61 -9.28 2.18
CA ALA A 6 -22.39 -8.18 1.25
C ALA A 6 -23.23 -6.98 1.72
N LEU A 7 -22.56 -5.87 2.03
CA LEU A 7 -23.19 -4.61 2.38
C LEU A 7 -23.02 -3.64 1.21
N ASN A 8 -24.14 -3.12 0.69
CA ASN A 8 -24.09 -2.00 -0.23
C ASN A 8 -24.11 -0.70 0.58
N VAL A 9 -22.93 -0.12 0.79
CA VAL A 9 -22.78 1.14 1.51
C VAL A 9 -22.62 2.27 0.49
N PRO A 10 -23.59 3.19 0.37
CA PRO A 10 -23.44 4.33 -0.54
C PRO A 10 -22.24 5.19 -0.08
N PRO A 11 -21.28 5.48 -0.97
CA PRO A 11 -20.10 6.25 -0.59
C PRO A 11 -20.51 7.70 -0.29
N ARG A 12 -20.05 8.23 0.84
CA ARG A 12 -20.26 9.65 1.19
C ARG A 12 -19.26 10.56 0.48
N ILE A 13 -18.04 10.09 0.26
CA ILE A 13 -16.96 10.79 -0.45
C ILE A 13 -16.16 9.74 -1.24
N ILE A 14 -15.72 10.10 -2.45
CA ILE A 14 -14.81 9.30 -3.29
C ILE A 14 -13.58 10.16 -3.56
N LEU A 15 -12.39 9.62 -3.25
CA LEU A 15 -11.11 10.28 -3.43
C LEU A 15 -10.16 9.34 -4.18
N SER A 16 -9.31 9.89 -5.03
CA SER A 16 -8.35 9.14 -5.85
C SER A 16 -6.90 9.46 -5.53
N GLU A 17 -6.64 10.41 -4.63
CA GLU A 17 -5.31 10.88 -4.28
C GLU A 17 -5.00 10.52 -2.83
N MET A 18 -3.79 10.01 -2.60
CA MET A 18 -3.42 9.36 -1.34
C MET A 18 -3.38 10.34 -0.16
N GLN A 19 -2.90 11.57 -0.37
CA GLN A 19 -2.90 12.61 0.67
C GLN A 19 -4.33 13.02 1.06
N ALA A 20 -5.22 13.14 0.08
CA ALA A 20 -6.62 13.46 0.33
C ALA A 20 -7.32 12.35 1.13
N ILE A 21 -7.11 11.08 0.76
CA ILE A 21 -7.62 9.91 1.49
C ILE A 21 -7.11 9.91 2.94
N HIS A 22 -5.81 10.13 3.13
CA HIS A 22 -5.17 10.18 4.45
C HIS A 22 -5.76 11.27 5.35
N ARG A 23 -5.86 12.50 4.84
CA ARG A 23 -6.48 13.62 5.59
C ARG A 23 -7.93 13.34 5.94
N ALA A 24 -8.69 12.72 5.04
CA ALA A 24 -10.08 12.35 5.30
C ALA A 24 -10.19 11.29 6.41
N ALA A 25 -9.28 10.32 6.44
CA ALA A 25 -9.21 9.31 7.49
C ALA A 25 -8.89 9.94 8.86
N LEU A 26 -7.88 10.82 8.92
CA LEU A 26 -7.51 11.54 10.15
C LEU A 26 -8.63 12.49 10.63
N ALA A 27 -9.43 13.03 9.71
CA ALA A 27 -10.60 13.84 10.04
C ALA A 27 -11.84 13.02 10.49
N GLY A 28 -11.74 11.68 10.53
CA GLY A 28 -12.83 10.81 11.00
C GLY A 28 -14.01 10.69 10.02
N ILE A 29 -13.79 10.97 8.74
CA ILE A 29 -14.86 10.96 7.72
C ILE A 29 -15.34 9.52 7.41
N GLY A 30 -14.48 8.53 7.60
CA GLY A 30 -14.82 7.12 7.39
C GLY A 30 -13.59 6.21 7.30
N LEU A 31 -13.80 5.04 6.69
CA LEU A 31 -12.74 4.07 6.41
C LEU A 31 -11.95 4.48 5.16
N ALA A 32 -10.64 4.24 5.21
CA ALA A 32 -9.73 4.47 4.09
C ALA A 32 -9.00 3.18 3.73
N PHE A 33 -8.92 2.89 2.44
CA PHE A 33 -8.02 1.87 1.90
C PHE A 33 -6.78 2.57 1.36
N ILE A 34 -5.69 2.50 2.13
CA ILE A 34 -4.44 3.24 1.89
C ILE A 34 -3.25 2.36 2.26
N SER A 35 -2.12 2.55 1.60
CA SER A 35 -0.92 1.75 1.87
C SER A 35 -0.35 2.06 3.26
N ASP A 36 0.02 1.01 3.98
CA ASP A 36 0.63 1.06 5.30
C ASP A 36 1.90 1.92 5.37
N TRP A 37 2.79 1.84 4.37
CA TRP A 37 4.02 2.63 4.26
C TRP A 37 3.78 4.14 4.32
N PHE A 38 2.58 4.58 3.97
CA PHE A 38 2.22 5.98 3.91
C PHE A 38 1.68 6.48 5.25
N ILE A 39 1.22 5.57 6.11
CA ILE A 39 0.54 5.88 7.38
C ILE A 39 1.21 5.25 8.60
N GLN A 40 2.44 4.73 8.47
CA GLN A 40 3.13 4.03 9.56
C GLN A 40 3.22 4.87 10.84
N ASP A 41 3.52 6.17 10.71
CA ASP A 41 3.63 7.08 11.85
C ASP A 41 2.26 7.33 12.52
N ASP A 42 1.17 7.29 11.76
CA ASP A 42 -0.18 7.44 12.30
C ASP A 42 -0.66 6.16 13.00
N LEU A 43 -0.30 4.99 12.45
CA LEU A 43 -0.55 3.70 13.10
C LEU A 43 0.26 3.57 14.40
N ALA A 44 1.56 3.88 14.35
CA ALA A 44 2.43 3.86 15.52
C ALA A 44 1.98 4.86 16.59
N GLY A 45 1.49 6.03 16.16
CA GLY A 45 0.93 7.06 17.03
C GLY A 45 -0.50 6.81 17.50
N GLY A 46 -1.16 5.73 17.06
CA GLY A 46 -2.55 5.42 17.40
C GLY A 46 -3.58 6.42 16.85
N ARG A 47 -3.18 7.30 15.92
CA ARG A 47 -4.07 8.25 15.23
C ARG A 47 -4.96 7.54 14.21
N LEU A 48 -4.43 6.47 13.62
CA LEU A 48 -5.15 5.53 12.78
C LEU A 48 -5.04 4.13 13.39
N ILE A 49 -6.03 3.29 13.12
CA ILE A 49 -6.03 1.88 13.50
C ILE A 49 -6.34 1.04 12.27
N SER A 50 -5.64 -0.09 12.12
CA SER A 50 -5.95 -1.05 11.06
C SER A 50 -7.22 -1.83 11.42
N VAL A 51 -8.07 -2.03 10.42
CA VAL A 51 -9.31 -2.79 10.55
C VAL A 51 -9.46 -3.69 9.33
N MET A 52 -10.15 -4.81 9.51
CA MET A 52 -10.38 -5.78 8.44
C MET A 52 -9.09 -6.40 7.87
N ASP A 53 -8.06 -6.57 8.71
CA ASP A 53 -6.78 -7.18 8.31
C ASP A 53 -6.97 -8.53 7.62
N ASP A 54 -7.89 -9.37 8.12
CA ASP A 54 -8.24 -10.68 7.54
C ASP A 54 -8.78 -10.60 6.09
N TRP A 55 -9.18 -9.41 5.64
CA TRP A 55 -9.75 -9.15 4.32
C TRP A 55 -8.80 -8.37 3.41
N CYS A 56 -7.61 -8.00 3.92
CA CYS A 56 -6.60 -7.29 3.16
C CYS A 56 -5.53 -8.28 2.64
N PRO A 57 -5.46 -8.54 1.33
CA PRO A 57 -4.41 -9.40 0.79
C PRO A 57 -3.05 -8.72 0.93
N SER A 58 -2.01 -9.52 1.16
CA SER A 58 -0.63 -9.04 1.24
C SER A 58 -0.20 -8.32 -0.05
N PHE A 59 0.44 -7.16 0.08
CA PHE A 59 0.99 -6.45 -1.07
C PHE A 59 2.23 -7.18 -1.62
N GLY A 60 2.19 -7.59 -2.89
CA GLY A 60 3.28 -8.32 -3.56
C GLY A 60 4.58 -7.52 -3.77
N GLY A 61 4.59 -6.25 -3.36
CA GLY A 61 5.72 -5.35 -3.52
C GLY A 61 5.75 -4.64 -4.87
N LEU A 62 6.64 -3.66 -4.97
CA LEU A 62 6.89 -2.92 -6.20
C LEU A 62 7.77 -3.74 -7.16
N SER A 63 7.50 -3.61 -8.45
CA SER A 63 8.26 -4.24 -9.53
C SER A 63 8.83 -3.19 -10.46
N LEU A 64 10.09 -3.38 -10.90
CA LEU A 64 10.71 -2.53 -11.90
C LEU A 64 10.43 -3.10 -13.30
N TYR A 65 9.68 -2.36 -14.11
CA TYR A 65 9.38 -2.74 -15.49
C TYR A 65 10.29 -2.01 -16.47
N TYR A 66 10.91 -2.75 -17.40
CA TYR A 66 11.69 -2.19 -18.49
C TYR A 66 11.45 -2.96 -19.81
N PRO A 67 11.36 -2.27 -20.95
CA PRO A 67 11.16 -2.91 -22.24
C PRO A 67 12.49 -3.47 -22.78
N GLY A 68 12.59 -4.79 -22.91
CA GLY A 68 13.71 -5.44 -23.61
C GLY A 68 14.26 -6.66 -22.89
N ARG A 69 14.23 -7.83 -23.56
CA ARG A 69 14.74 -9.10 -23.01
C ARG A 69 16.16 -9.44 -23.47
N ARG A 70 16.70 -8.75 -24.48
CA ARG A 70 17.86 -9.24 -25.25
C ARG A 70 19.16 -8.49 -24.98
N HIS A 71 19.12 -7.21 -24.58
CA HIS A 71 20.29 -6.42 -24.18
C HIS A 71 19.86 -5.41 -23.12
N ILE A 72 20.11 -5.72 -21.84
CA ILE A 72 19.95 -4.76 -20.74
C ILE A 72 21.21 -3.88 -20.75
N PRO A 73 21.10 -2.55 -20.94
CA PRO A 73 22.28 -1.68 -20.91
C PRO A 73 23.02 -1.79 -19.56
N PRO A 74 24.36 -1.69 -19.54
CA PRO A 74 25.13 -1.79 -18.29
C PRO A 74 24.69 -0.81 -17.20
N GLY A 75 24.26 0.40 -17.56
CA GLY A 75 23.71 1.38 -16.61
C GLY A 75 22.41 0.92 -15.95
N LEU A 76 21.52 0.26 -16.70
CA LEU A 76 20.29 -0.30 -16.14
C LEU A 76 20.59 -1.50 -15.23
N GLN A 77 21.60 -2.31 -15.57
CA GLN A 77 22.04 -3.39 -14.68
C GLN A 77 22.59 -2.85 -13.36
N ALA A 78 23.43 -1.81 -13.41
CA ALA A 78 23.95 -1.14 -12.22
C ALA A 78 22.83 -0.54 -11.37
N PHE A 79 21.84 0.12 -12.00
CA PHE A 79 20.67 0.64 -11.29
C PHE A 79 19.84 -0.49 -10.64
N ILE A 80 19.58 -1.60 -11.36
CA ILE A 80 18.88 -2.75 -10.79
C ILE A 80 19.64 -3.31 -9.59
N ALA A 81 20.96 -3.42 -9.67
CA ALA A 81 21.79 -3.88 -8.57
C ALA A 81 21.66 -2.95 -7.35
N LEU A 82 21.77 -1.63 -7.57
CA LEU A 82 21.60 -0.62 -6.52
C LEU A 82 20.21 -0.70 -5.86
N VAL A 83 19.14 -0.79 -6.66
CA VAL A 83 17.77 -0.90 -6.13
C VAL A 83 17.59 -2.17 -5.31
N ARG A 84 18.22 -3.29 -5.71
CA ARG A 84 18.16 -4.54 -4.94
C ARG A 84 18.93 -4.46 -3.63
N GLU A 85 20.03 -3.71 -3.58
CA GLU A 85 20.80 -3.45 -2.37
C GLU A 85 20.07 -2.50 -1.41
N MET A 86 19.48 -1.44 -1.95
CA MET A 86 18.69 -0.48 -1.17
C MET A 86 17.36 -1.04 -0.66
N ARG A 87 16.84 -2.09 -1.30
CA ARG A 87 15.61 -2.73 -0.85
C ARG A 87 15.89 -3.40 0.50
N ALA A 88 15.52 -2.71 1.58
CA ALA A 88 15.30 -3.35 2.87
C ALA A 88 14.40 -4.58 2.63
N PRO A 89 14.63 -5.72 3.30
CA PRO A 89 13.74 -6.86 3.18
C PRO A 89 12.33 -6.30 3.35
N ALA A 90 11.47 -6.54 2.35
CA ALA A 90 10.06 -6.25 2.51
C ALA A 90 9.68 -7.09 3.71
N THR A 91 9.56 -6.45 4.88
CA THR A 91 8.96 -7.09 6.04
C THR A 91 7.66 -7.60 5.48
N ALA A 92 7.53 -8.93 5.43
CA ALA A 92 6.27 -9.58 5.14
C ALA A 92 5.35 -9.18 6.29
N ALA A 93 4.77 -8.00 6.16
CA ALA A 93 3.97 -7.36 7.16
C ALA A 93 2.55 -7.87 6.93
N ARG A 94 2.28 -8.95 7.67
CA ARG A 94 0.99 -9.51 8.11
C ARG A 94 -0.01 -9.95 7.05
#